data_AF-A0A112R7E3-F1
#
_entry.id   AF-A0A112R7E3-F1
#
_cell.length_a   1.000
_cell.length_b   1.000
_cell.length_c   1.000
_cell.angle_alpha   90.00
_cell.angle_beta   90.00
_cell.angle_gamma   90.00
#
_symmetry.space_group_name_H-M   'P 1'
#
loop_
_entity.id
_entity.type
_entity.pdbx_description
1 polymer ?
#
loop_
_entity_poly.entity_id
_entity_poly.type
_entity_poly.pdbx_seq_one_letter_code
_entity_poly.pdbx_strand_id
1 'polypeptide(L)'
;MNKPFITQAQLALYKYQPSSKYFGQSMALIAQKEFEEFVNNVKEYDILESFSYFLNKRVAHNIWKIYFSDESVIFIRKSEENGKTVHEFVYQEYTDSSDFNSMFE
;
A
#
# COMPACT_ATOMS: atom_id res chain seq x y z
N MET A 1 9.21 11.28 -15.84
CA MET A 1 7.76 11.57 -15.78
C MET A 1 7.31 11.13 -14.40
N ASN A 2 6.65 11.98 -13.61
CA ASN A 2 6.16 11.56 -12.30
C ASN A 2 5.09 10.48 -12.52
N LYS A 3 5.34 9.27 -12.03
CA LYS A 3 4.38 8.16 -12.14
C LYS A 3 3.12 8.56 -11.35
N PRO A 4 1.92 8.53 -11.97
CA PRO A 4 0.70 8.85 -11.24
C PRO A 4 0.46 7.81 -10.15
N PHE A 5 -0.23 8.21 -9.10
CA PHE A 5 -0.63 7.30 -8.04
C PHE A 5 -1.55 6.21 -8.59
N ILE A 6 -1.31 4.95 -8.18
CA ILE A 6 -2.02 3.80 -8.74
C ILE A 6 -3.43 3.67 -8.15
N THR A 7 -4.41 3.40 -9.01
CA THR A 7 -5.82 3.20 -8.65
C THR A 7 -6.16 1.72 -8.52
N GLN A 8 -7.29 1.41 -7.86
CA GLN A 8 -7.79 0.04 -7.76
C GLN A 8 -8.07 -0.61 -9.12
N ALA A 9 -8.56 0.16 -10.11
CA ALA A 9 -8.78 -0.33 -11.47
C ALA A 9 -7.45 -0.71 -12.15
N GLN A 10 -6.39 0.07 -11.95
CA GLN A 10 -5.06 -0.24 -12.47
C GLN A 10 -4.45 -1.47 -11.77
N LEU A 11 -4.64 -1.62 -10.45
CA LEU A 11 -4.24 -2.84 -9.74
C LEU A 11 -4.94 -4.08 -10.31
N ALA A 12 -6.25 -4.00 -10.57
CA ALA A 12 -7.01 -5.10 -11.17
C ALA A 12 -6.49 -5.42 -12.57
N LEU A 13 -6.21 -4.40 -13.40
CA LEU A 13 -5.61 -4.58 -14.72
C LEU A 13 -4.26 -5.31 -14.60
N TYR A 14 -3.40 -4.88 -13.68
CA TYR A 14 -2.09 -5.51 -13.46
C TYR A 14 -2.18 -6.95 -12.96
N LYS A 15 -3.17 -7.28 -12.13
CA LYS A 15 -3.39 -8.64 -11.63
C LYS A 15 -3.92 -9.58 -12.71
N TYR A 16 -4.88 -9.15 -13.51
CA TYR A 16 -5.65 -10.03 -14.41
C TYR A 16 -5.18 -10.02 -15.86
N GLN A 17 -4.38 -9.04 -16.29
CA GLN A 17 -3.86 -8.99 -17.65
C GLN A 17 -2.64 -9.92 -17.81
N PRO A 18 -2.68 -10.95 -18.69
CA PRO A 18 -1.58 -11.92 -18.83
C PRO A 18 -0.22 -11.31 -19.22
N SER A 19 -0.22 -10.17 -19.93
CA SER A 19 1.01 -9.48 -20.32
C SER A 19 1.60 -8.57 -19.24
N SER A 20 0.94 -8.47 -18.07
CA SER A 20 1.42 -7.67 -16.94
C SER A 20 2.56 -8.38 -16.21
N LYS A 21 3.58 -7.62 -15.77
CA LYS A 21 4.64 -8.12 -14.85
C LYS A 21 4.11 -8.63 -13.51
N TYR A 22 2.84 -8.33 -13.20
CA TYR A 22 2.16 -8.66 -11.95
C TYR A 22 1.04 -9.69 -12.12
N PHE A 23 0.94 -10.31 -13.29
CA PHE A 23 -0.12 -11.28 -13.56
C PHE A 23 -0.17 -12.38 -12.49
N GLY A 24 -1.36 -12.59 -11.92
CA GLY A 24 -1.60 -13.61 -10.88
C GLY A 24 -1.15 -13.24 -9.46
N GLN A 25 -0.48 -12.09 -9.24
CA GLN A 25 -0.09 -11.66 -7.89
C GLN A 25 -1.28 -11.10 -7.09
N SER A 26 -1.17 -11.06 -5.76
CA SER A 26 -2.16 -10.41 -4.88
C SER A 26 -2.17 -8.90 -5.10
N MET A 27 -3.35 -8.27 -5.04
CA MET A 27 -3.47 -6.81 -5.23
C MET A 27 -2.64 -6.05 -4.20
N ALA A 28 -2.52 -6.56 -2.97
CA ALA A 28 -1.68 -5.97 -1.93
C ALA A 28 -0.19 -6.00 -2.28
N LEU A 29 0.34 -7.10 -2.83
CA LEU A 29 1.73 -7.18 -3.26
C LEU A 29 2.03 -6.19 -4.40
N ILE A 30 1.10 -6.09 -5.35
CA ILE A 30 1.21 -5.13 -6.47
C ILE A 30 1.20 -3.71 -5.91
N ALA A 31 0.24 -3.40 -5.03
CA ALA A 31 0.09 -2.09 -4.42
C ALA A 31 1.33 -1.69 -3.63
N GLN A 32 1.91 -2.58 -2.81
CA GLN A 32 3.14 -2.30 -2.08
C GLN A 32 4.26 -1.84 -3.01
N LYS A 33 4.58 -2.63 -4.04
CA LYS A 33 5.67 -2.33 -4.97
C LYS A 33 5.47 -0.99 -5.68
N GLU A 34 4.23 -0.71 -6.07
CA GLU A 34 3.87 0.52 -6.78
C GLU A 34 3.86 1.74 -5.84
N PHE A 35 3.50 1.55 -4.57
CA PHE A 35 3.56 2.59 -3.54
C PHE A 35 5.00 2.92 -3.16
N GLU A 36 5.86 1.92 -2.93
CA GLU A 36 7.29 2.10 -2.68
C GLU A 36 7.96 2.90 -3.82
N GLU A 37 7.65 2.56 -5.07
CA GLU A 37 8.13 3.32 -6.23
C GLU A 37 7.59 4.76 -6.24
N PHE A 38 6.32 4.97 -5.90
CA PHE A 38 5.72 6.30 -5.83
C PHE A 38 6.37 7.18 -4.74
N VAL A 39 6.54 6.67 -3.52
CA VAL A 39 7.14 7.39 -2.39
C VAL A 39 8.56 7.84 -2.73
N ASN A 40 9.35 6.97 -3.36
CA ASN A 40 10.73 7.30 -3.75
C ASN A 40 10.82 8.41 -4.81
N ASN A 41 9.74 8.63 -5.58
CA ASN A 41 9.72 9.58 -6.69
C ASN A 41 9.01 10.91 -6.36
N VAL A 42 8.33 11.00 -5.22
CA VAL A 42 7.52 12.18 -4.85
C VAL A 42 8.07 12.81 -3.58
N LYS A 43 8.41 14.11 -3.65
CA LYS A 43 9.19 14.77 -2.58
C LYS A 43 8.39 15.12 -1.32
N GLU A 44 7.09 15.41 -1.41
CA GLU A 44 6.30 15.90 -0.27
C GLU A 44 4.79 15.64 -0.47
N TYR A 45 4.36 14.38 -0.52
CA TYR A 45 2.93 14.06 -0.52
C TYR A 45 2.53 13.36 0.78
N ASP A 46 1.41 13.77 1.38
CA ASP A 46 0.74 12.95 2.38
C ASP A 46 0.12 11.76 1.65
N ILE A 47 0.88 10.67 1.63
CA ILE A 47 0.53 9.41 0.98
C ILE A 47 -0.81 8.87 1.50
N LEU A 48 -1.22 9.23 2.73
CA LEU A 48 -2.55 8.89 3.24
C LEU A 48 -3.70 9.53 2.45
N GLU A 49 -3.52 10.74 1.92
CA GLU A 49 -4.53 11.36 1.05
C GLU A 49 -4.69 10.58 -0.25
N SER A 50 -3.58 10.12 -0.83
CA SER A 50 -3.60 9.24 -2.01
C SER A 50 -4.32 7.92 -1.72
N PHE A 51 -4.20 7.39 -0.50
CA PHE A 51 -4.89 6.16 -0.10
C PHE A 51 -6.37 6.33 0.23
N SER A 52 -6.87 7.56 0.39
CA SER A 52 -8.28 7.81 0.73
C SER A 52 -9.27 7.24 -0.29
N TYR A 53 -8.84 7.03 -1.53
CA TYR A 53 -9.63 6.43 -2.60
C TYR A 53 -9.80 4.90 -2.46
N PHE A 54 -9.03 4.26 -1.58
CA PHE A 54 -9.18 2.84 -1.26
C PHE A 54 -10.03 2.64 -0.01
N LEU A 55 -10.72 1.50 0.06
CA LEU A 55 -11.33 1.06 1.32
C LEU A 55 -10.22 0.89 2.36
N ASN A 56 -10.27 1.68 3.42
CA ASN A 56 -9.23 1.70 4.43
C ASN A 56 -9.80 1.90 5.85
N LYS A 57 -8.99 1.52 6.85
CA LYS A 57 -9.28 1.69 8.27
C LYS A 57 -7.99 2.01 9.01
N ARG A 58 -8.04 3.01 9.90
CA ARG A 58 -6.98 3.22 10.89
C ARG A 58 -7.08 2.14 11.97
N VAL A 59 -6.01 1.36 12.15
CA VAL A 59 -5.97 0.23 13.12
C VAL A 59 -5.13 0.54 14.36
N ALA A 60 -4.23 1.51 14.28
CA ALA A 60 -3.49 2.06 15.42
C ALA A 60 -3.25 3.57 15.24
N HIS A 61 -2.56 4.21 16.20
CA HIS A 61 -2.29 5.65 16.12
C HIS A 61 -1.61 6.05 14.80
N ASN A 62 -0.67 5.24 14.31
CA ASN A 62 0.11 5.54 13.12
C ASN A 62 0.08 4.42 12.07
N ILE A 63 -0.90 3.50 12.16
CA ILE A 63 -1.04 2.37 11.25
C ILE A 63 -2.41 2.38 10.58
N TRP A 64 -2.41 2.30 9.25
CA TRP A 64 -3.59 2.16 8.41
C TRP A 64 -3.59 0.80 7.74
N LYS A 65 -4.77 0.20 7.61
CA LYS A 65 -5.03 -1.01 6.85
C LYS A 65 -5.85 -0.65 5.63
N ILE A 66 -5.37 -1.04 4.44
CA ILE A 66 -6.08 -0.90 3.18
C ILE A 66 -6.55 -2.29 2.73
N TYR A 67 -7.78 -2.36 2.26
CA TYR A 67 -8.44 -3.58 1.81
C TYR A 67 -8.54 -3.61 0.29
N PHE A 68 -8.28 -4.78 -0.30
CA PHE A 68 -8.46 -5.03 -1.73
C PHE A 68 -9.57 -6.05 -1.97
N SER A 69 -10.05 -6.09 -3.22
CA SER A 69 -11.17 -6.96 -3.62
C SER A 69 -10.81 -8.44 -3.73
N ASP A 70 -9.52 -8.78 -3.71
CA ASP A 70 -9.03 -10.17 -3.66
C ASP A 70 -8.69 -10.61 -2.22
N GLU A 71 -9.29 -9.96 -1.22
CA GLU A 71 -9.15 -10.23 0.22
C GLU A 71 -7.76 -9.92 0.80
N SER A 72 -6.76 -9.65 -0.05
CA SER A 72 -5.45 -9.19 0.38
C SER A 72 -5.52 -7.79 0.99
N VAL A 73 -4.56 -7.48 1.86
CA VAL A 73 -4.50 -6.21 2.59
C VAL A 73 -3.09 -5.66 2.63
N ILE A 74 -2.95 -4.35 2.75
CA ILE A 74 -1.68 -3.70 3.03
C ILE A 74 -1.79 -2.85 4.29
N PHE A 75 -0.77 -2.92 5.13
CA PHE A 75 -0.61 -2.10 6.31
C PHE A 75 0.42 -1.02 6.00
N ILE A 76 0.11 0.20 6.40
CA ILE A 76 0.97 1.37 6.22
C ILE A 76 1.25 1.98 7.57
N ARG A 77 2.53 2.03 7.96
CA ARG A 77 2.98 2.73 9.16
C ARG A 77 3.54 4.09 8.74
N LYS A 78 3.03 5.15 9.37
CA LYS A 78 3.56 6.53 9.25
C LYS A 78 4.47 6.81 10.44
N SER A 79 5.66 7.34 10.19
CA SER A 79 6.60 7.78 11.22
C SER A 79 7.27 9.09 10.81
N GLU A 80 7.99 9.71 11.74
CA GLU A 80 8.81 10.89 11.48
C GLU A 80 10.27 10.56 11.79
N GLU A 81 11.15 10.76 10.80
CA GLU A 81 12.59 10.58 10.94
C GLU A 81 13.30 11.84 10.43
N ASN A 82 14.12 12.46 11.27
CA ASN A 82 14.88 13.69 10.93
C ASN A 82 14.00 14.81 10.34
N GLY A 83 12.78 14.97 10.84
CA GLY A 83 11.81 15.98 10.36
C GLY A 83 11.16 15.63 9.01
N LYS A 84 11.31 14.39 8.53
CA LYS A 84 10.66 13.90 7.31
C LYS A 84 9.66 12.81 7.67
N THR A 85 8.51 12.83 7.01
CA THR A 85 7.55 11.73 7.10
C THR A 85 8.08 10.51 6.34
N VAL A 86 8.13 9.37 7.01
CA VAL A 86 8.48 8.07 6.44
C VAL A 86 7.24 7.18 6.42
N HIS A 87 7.12 6.38 5.37
CA HIS A 87 6.03 5.41 5.21
C HIS A 87 6.62 4.03 4.99
N GLU A 88 6.20 3.08 5.81
CA GLU A 88 6.56 1.67 5.70
C GLU A 88 5.34 0.86 5.29
N PHE A 89 5.55 -0.15 4.45
CA PHE A 89 4.49 -0.91 3.80
C PHE A 89 4.66 -2.40 4.08
N VAL A 90 3.60 -3.06 4.52
CA VAL A 90 3.58 -4.52 4.74
C VAL A 90 2.32 -5.10 4.13
N TYR A 91 2.45 -5.94 3.12
CA TYR A 91 1.32 -6.66 2.52
C TYR A 91 1.05 -7.99 3.23
N GLN A 92 -0.21 -8.44 3.19
CA GLN A 92 -0.62 -9.78 3.60
C GLN A 92 -1.66 -10.33 2.62
N GLU A 93 -1.53 -11.60 2.26
CA GLU A 93 -2.49 -12.28 1.37
C GLU A 93 -3.75 -12.72 2.12
N TYR A 94 -3.64 -13.00 3.42
CA TYR A 94 -4.74 -13.46 4.28
C TYR A 94 -4.69 -12.77 5.63
N THR A 95 -5.85 -12.43 6.18
CA THR A 95 -5.94 -11.68 7.45
C THR A 95 -6.16 -12.61 8.64
N ASP A 96 -5.12 -12.83 9.45
CA ASP A 96 -5.26 -13.44 10.79
C ASP A 96 -4.35 -12.81 11.86
N SER A 97 -3.57 -11.77 11.52
CA SER A 97 -2.71 -11.11 12.52
C SER A 97 -3.49 -10.12 13.38
N SER A 98 -3.42 -10.31 14.70
CA SER A 98 -3.96 -9.39 15.72
C SER A 98 -2.93 -8.43 16.30
N ASP A 99 -1.63 -8.65 16.04
CA ASP A 99 -0.56 -7.77 16.49
C ASP A 99 0.03 -7.01 15.29
N PHE A 100 -0.33 -5.73 15.19
CA PHE A 100 0.04 -4.88 14.07
C PHE A 100 1.42 -4.24 14.23
N ASN A 101 1.96 -4.16 15.45
CA ASN A 101 3.27 -3.52 15.67
C ASN A 101 4.41 -4.46 15.30
N SER A 102 4.33 -5.74 15.68
CA SER A 102 5.32 -6.76 15.32
C SER A 102 5.41 -7.02 13.81
N MET A 103 4.43 -6.55 13.01
CA MET A 103 4.48 -6.65 11.56
C MET A 103 5.58 -5.77 10.92
N PHE A 104 6.05 -4.76 11.64
CA PHE A 104 7.00 -3.77 11.15
C PHE A 104 8.30 -3.74 11.98
N GLU A 105 8.61 -4.84 12.68
CA GLU A 105 9.87 -5.06 13.42
C GLU A 105 10.91 -5.81 12.58
#